data_AF-A0A9D5RFX1-F1
#
_entry.id   AF-A0A9D5RFX1-F1
#
_cell.length_a   1.000
_cell.length_b   1.000
_cell.length_c   1.000
_cell.angle_alpha   90.00
_cell.angle_beta   90.00
_cell.angle_gamma   90.00
#
_symmetry.space_group_name_H-M   'P 1'
#
loop_
_entity.id
_entity.type
_entity.pdbx_description
1 polymer ?
#
loop_
_entity_poly.entity_id
_entity_poly.type
_entity_poly.pdbx_seq_one_letter_code
_entity_poly.pdbx_strand_id
1 'polypeptide(L)'
;MELFWEPQTITKIIDEKYGDGRSEMSNWQQGFLCGLIKEYDPKKIVEIGVSAGGTTAVVLNTLSMICSDAHMYSVDYNENYYLDRSKKTGFIAEWASEYLKKADTNSRWKHELLTGGGICNFLDKIGNKIDFLILDTVHSCPGEILDFLVCLPYLTDDAVVVMHDIAMQFTSYRNAYATQLLLDTVSAKKIVLRDENDEYHGYPNIGAFQICDDTFRYIDNVFSALNISWNYIPSELELYRDELSKNYDEKLMDIFECAVINNTESLNKYVDKKDNELIEIAKLVHLIAGRNIYIYGNGNVGKRLHVILEKAGINILGHIVSTIENSEDSVICIDDVILNKDDVVVVGVGSNLKPIIEEQLKIRGIEEYISI
;
A
#
# COMPACT_ATOMS: atom_id res chain seq x y z
N MET A 1 8.18 -21.34 16.89
CA MET A 1 7.10 -20.42 17.27
C MET A 1 5.75 -21.10 17.23
N GLU A 2 5.00 -20.96 18.31
CA GLU A 2 3.59 -21.34 18.40
C GLU A 2 2.72 -20.09 18.33
N LEU A 3 1.56 -20.19 17.70
CA LEU A 3 0.58 -19.10 17.63
C LEU A 3 -0.09 -18.93 19.00
N PHE A 4 -0.33 -17.69 19.42
CA PHE A 4 -0.98 -17.37 20.70
C PHE A 4 -2.33 -16.69 20.47
N TRP A 5 -3.42 -17.41 20.66
CA TRP A 5 -4.75 -17.05 20.16
C TRP A 5 -5.59 -16.30 21.20
N GLU A 6 -5.37 -16.58 22.47
CA GLU A 6 -6.16 -16.09 23.59
C GLU A 6 -6.23 -14.56 23.69
N PRO A 7 -5.17 -13.80 23.36
CA PRO A 7 -5.24 -12.33 23.37
C PRO A 7 -6.29 -11.74 22.42
N GLN A 8 -6.74 -12.50 21.42
CA GLN A 8 -7.76 -12.05 20.45
C GLN A 8 -9.14 -11.91 21.08
N THR A 9 -9.35 -12.36 22.31
CA THR A 9 -10.61 -12.12 23.04
C THR A 9 -10.96 -10.63 23.13
N ILE A 10 -9.97 -9.73 23.13
CA ILE A 10 -10.22 -8.29 23.15
C ILE A 10 -10.86 -7.76 21.87
N THR A 11 -10.59 -8.37 20.70
CA THR A 11 -11.15 -7.89 19.42
C THR A 11 -12.65 -8.06 19.37
N LYS A 12 -13.18 -9.16 19.90
CA LYS A 12 -14.63 -9.37 20.04
C LYS A 12 -15.30 -8.26 20.85
N ILE A 13 -14.67 -7.83 21.95
CA ILE A 13 -15.19 -6.76 22.81
C ILE A 13 -15.14 -5.42 22.08
N ILE A 14 -14.07 -5.18 21.31
CA ILE A 14 -13.93 -3.98 20.46
C ILE A 14 -15.02 -3.96 19.40
N ASP A 15 -15.26 -5.07 18.71
CA ASP A 15 -16.26 -5.17 17.65
C ASP A 15 -17.68 -4.96 18.21
N GLU A 16 -18.02 -5.55 19.36
CA GLU A 16 -19.29 -5.30 20.06
C GLU A 16 -19.50 -3.81 20.40
N LYS A 17 -18.42 -3.09 20.71
CA LYS A 17 -18.46 -1.69 21.16
C LYS A 17 -18.43 -0.67 20.02
N TYR A 18 -17.63 -0.94 18.99
CA TYR A 18 -17.30 0.02 17.94
C TYR A 18 -17.72 -0.45 16.53
N GLY A 19 -18.35 -1.62 16.42
CA GLY A 19 -18.70 -2.29 15.16
C GLY A 19 -17.54 -3.14 14.64
N ASP A 20 -17.85 -4.12 13.79
CA ASP A 20 -16.89 -5.09 13.24
C ASP A 20 -15.74 -4.45 12.44
N GLY A 21 -14.61 -5.17 12.36
CA GLY A 21 -13.50 -4.85 11.45
C GLY A 21 -12.60 -3.73 11.96
N ARG A 22 -12.46 -3.59 13.27
CA ARG A 22 -11.62 -2.55 13.90
C ARG A 22 -10.17 -2.95 14.11
N SER A 23 -9.90 -4.25 14.02
CA SER A 23 -8.56 -4.80 13.82
C SER A 23 -8.43 -5.18 12.35
N GLU A 24 -7.49 -4.56 11.65
CA GLU A 24 -7.25 -4.81 10.22
C GLU A 24 -6.49 -6.15 10.01
N MET A 25 -5.82 -6.67 11.06
CA MET A 25 -5.24 -8.01 11.08
C MET A 25 -6.28 -9.12 11.28
N SER A 26 -6.16 -10.19 10.51
CA SER A 26 -6.90 -11.44 10.71
C SER A 26 -6.57 -12.11 12.06
N ASN A 27 -7.46 -12.99 12.53
CA ASN A 27 -7.20 -13.78 13.74
C ASN A 27 -5.89 -14.56 13.63
N TRP A 28 -5.55 -15.09 12.46
CA TRP A 28 -4.30 -15.82 12.28
C TRP A 28 -3.09 -14.91 12.44
N GLN A 29 -3.12 -13.72 11.82
CA GLN A 29 -2.04 -12.73 11.90
C GLN A 29 -1.86 -12.20 13.33
N GLN A 30 -2.96 -11.96 14.05
CA GLN A 30 -2.92 -11.63 15.46
C GLN A 30 -2.27 -12.75 16.27
N GLY A 31 -2.62 -14.01 16.01
CA GLY A 31 -2.03 -15.18 16.68
C GLY A 31 -0.52 -15.29 16.45
N PHE A 32 -0.06 -14.95 15.24
CA PHE A 32 1.36 -14.87 14.89
C PHE A 32 2.09 -13.80 15.68
N LEU A 33 1.57 -12.56 15.68
CA LEU A 33 2.16 -11.44 16.42
C LEU A 33 2.21 -11.72 17.93
N CYS A 34 1.11 -12.22 18.51
CA CYS A 34 1.04 -12.58 19.93
C CYS A 34 2.01 -13.71 20.28
N GLY A 35 2.17 -14.68 19.37
CA GLY A 35 3.12 -15.77 19.51
C GLY A 35 4.56 -15.27 19.58
N LEU A 36 4.94 -14.31 18.73
CA LEU A 36 6.23 -13.65 18.79
C LEU A 36 6.44 -12.91 20.12
N ILE A 37 5.47 -12.09 20.54
CA ILE A 37 5.59 -11.34 21.81
C ILE A 37 5.75 -12.30 23.00
N LYS A 38 5.03 -13.41 23.01
CA LYS A 38 5.13 -14.44 24.05
C LYS A 38 6.49 -15.18 24.01
N GLU A 39 7.01 -15.48 22.83
CA GLU A 39 8.28 -16.20 22.66
C GLU A 39 9.49 -15.33 23.04
N TYR A 40 9.47 -14.04 22.65
CA TYR A 40 10.61 -13.14 22.82
C TYR A 40 10.54 -12.26 24.08
N ASP A 41 9.38 -12.15 24.75
CA ASP A 41 9.14 -11.30 25.95
C ASP A 41 9.82 -9.91 25.86
N PRO A 42 9.49 -9.11 24.84
CA PRO A 42 10.17 -7.86 24.58
C PRO A 42 10.00 -6.85 25.72
N LYS A 43 11.01 -6.01 25.94
CA LYS A 43 11.00 -4.95 26.97
C LYS A 43 10.71 -3.57 26.40
N LYS A 44 11.01 -3.34 25.12
CA LYS A 44 10.68 -2.10 24.43
C LYS A 44 10.15 -2.40 23.02
N ILE A 45 8.85 -2.18 22.88
CA ILE A 45 8.12 -2.36 21.63
C ILE A 45 7.91 -0.99 20.98
N VAL A 46 8.16 -0.90 19.67
CA VAL A 46 7.72 0.23 18.84
C VAL A 46 6.77 -0.29 17.76
N GLU A 47 5.60 0.31 17.66
CA GLU A 47 4.63 0.12 16.58
C GLU A 47 4.59 1.39 15.74
N ILE A 48 4.74 1.26 14.43
CA ILE A 48 4.62 2.37 13.47
C ILE A 48 3.42 2.08 12.57
N GLY A 49 2.45 2.99 12.61
CA GLY A 49 1.12 2.82 12.03
C GLY A 49 0.15 2.24 13.06
N VAL A 50 -0.76 3.09 13.55
CA VAL A 50 -1.66 2.76 14.67
C VAL A 50 -3.10 2.70 14.20
N SER A 51 -3.50 3.55 13.24
CA SER A 51 -4.88 3.59 12.75
C SER A 51 -5.84 3.85 13.93
N ALA A 52 -6.89 3.04 14.10
CA ALA A 52 -7.78 3.12 15.24
C ALA A 52 -7.15 2.57 16.54
N GLY A 53 -6.12 1.71 16.45
CA GLY A 53 -5.46 1.05 17.58
C GLY A 53 -5.87 -0.41 17.83
N GLY A 54 -6.39 -1.11 16.81
CA GLY A 54 -6.79 -2.52 16.91
C GLY A 54 -5.61 -3.45 17.21
N THR A 55 -4.52 -3.32 16.43
CA THR A 55 -3.24 -4.01 16.66
C THR A 55 -2.71 -3.77 18.06
N THR A 56 -2.61 -2.50 18.44
CA THR A 56 -2.20 -2.06 19.77
C THR A 56 -3.00 -2.77 20.87
N ALA A 57 -4.33 -2.84 20.76
CA ALA A 57 -5.17 -3.49 21.76
C ALA A 57 -4.84 -4.97 21.96
N VAL A 58 -4.58 -5.70 20.87
CA VAL A 58 -4.17 -7.11 20.92
C VAL A 58 -2.79 -7.26 21.56
N VAL A 59 -1.84 -6.38 21.24
CA VAL A 59 -0.51 -6.36 21.87
C VAL A 59 -0.63 -6.11 23.38
N LEU A 60 -1.39 -5.09 23.80
CA LEU A 60 -1.57 -4.78 25.22
C LEU A 60 -2.25 -5.91 26.00
N ASN A 61 -3.22 -6.60 25.38
CA ASN A 61 -3.83 -7.78 25.99
C ASN A 61 -2.82 -8.92 26.14
N THR A 62 -1.98 -9.14 25.13
CA THR A 62 -0.88 -10.12 25.19
C THR A 62 0.08 -9.82 26.34
N LEU A 63 0.55 -8.58 26.46
CA LEU A 63 1.43 -8.14 27.54
C LEU A 63 0.79 -8.31 28.92
N SER A 64 -0.52 -8.05 29.04
CA SER A 64 -1.28 -8.30 30.27
C SER A 64 -1.29 -9.78 30.62
N MET A 65 -1.61 -10.65 29.65
CA MET A 65 -1.74 -12.10 29.87
C MET A 65 -0.42 -12.78 30.25
N ILE A 66 0.71 -12.30 29.73
CA ILE A 66 2.05 -12.83 30.07
C ILE A 66 2.69 -12.09 31.25
N CYS A 67 1.96 -11.18 31.91
CA CYS A 67 2.44 -10.37 33.03
C CYS A 67 3.71 -9.57 32.71
N SER A 68 3.86 -9.10 31.47
CA SER A 68 5.05 -8.38 31.01
C SER A 68 5.17 -6.99 31.65
N ASP A 69 6.40 -6.51 31.76
CA ASP A 69 6.77 -5.15 32.15
C ASP A 69 7.25 -4.29 30.97
N ALA A 70 6.95 -4.73 29.74
CA ALA A 70 7.32 -4.03 28.51
C ALA A 70 6.81 -2.59 28.44
N HIS A 71 7.59 -1.72 27.79
CA HIS A 71 7.14 -0.40 27.37
C HIS A 71 6.86 -0.40 25.87
N MET A 72 5.61 -0.17 25.49
CA MET A 72 5.20 -0.03 24.11
C MET A 72 5.04 1.45 23.74
N TYR A 73 5.67 1.85 22.64
CA TYR A 73 5.45 3.12 21.96
C TYR A 73 4.69 2.86 20.66
N SER A 74 3.58 3.54 20.46
CA SER A 74 2.81 3.50 19.22
C SER A 74 2.97 4.85 18.52
N VAL A 75 3.37 4.85 17.25
CA VAL A 75 3.66 6.05 16.46
C VAL A 75 2.76 6.07 15.24
N ASP A 76 2.07 7.20 15.04
CA ASP A 76 1.27 7.42 13.83
C ASP A 76 1.48 8.82 13.28
N TYR A 77 1.57 8.92 11.96
CA TYR A 77 1.70 10.20 11.28
C TYR A 77 0.52 11.14 11.57
N ASN A 78 -0.69 10.60 11.69
CA ASN A 78 -1.90 11.40 11.83
C ASN A 78 -2.31 11.58 13.30
N GLU A 79 -2.69 12.81 13.69
CA GLU A 79 -3.35 13.05 14.99
C GLU A 79 -4.79 12.50 15.06
N ASN A 80 -5.44 12.39 13.89
CA ASN A 80 -6.82 11.99 13.75
C ASN A 80 -6.92 10.76 12.85
N TYR A 81 -7.85 9.87 13.18
CA TYR A 81 -8.01 8.59 12.50
C TYR A 81 -8.30 8.78 11.01
N TYR A 82 -7.55 8.07 10.15
CA TYR A 82 -7.55 8.33 8.71
C TYR A 82 -8.91 8.04 8.03
N LEU A 83 -9.68 7.06 8.50
CA LEU A 83 -11.02 6.75 7.98
C LEU A 83 -12.14 7.65 8.55
N ASP A 84 -11.95 8.20 9.74
CA ASP A 84 -12.93 9.06 10.41
C ASP A 84 -12.22 10.15 11.21
N ARG A 85 -11.99 11.29 10.56
CA ARG A 85 -11.28 12.43 11.14
C ARG A 85 -11.97 13.06 12.35
N SER A 86 -13.22 12.69 12.66
CA SER A 86 -13.88 13.13 13.90
C SER A 86 -13.31 12.44 15.15
N LYS A 87 -12.58 11.34 14.97
CA LYS A 87 -11.93 10.57 16.04
C LYS A 87 -10.43 10.82 16.06
N LYS A 88 -9.85 10.71 17.25
CA LYS A 88 -8.40 10.70 17.43
C LYS A 88 -7.81 9.36 16.98
N THR A 89 -6.62 9.40 16.42
CA THR A 89 -5.82 8.19 16.16
C THR A 89 -5.65 7.41 17.46
N GLY A 90 -5.68 6.08 17.40
CA GLY A 90 -5.48 5.24 18.58
C GLY A 90 -6.60 5.28 19.62
N PHE A 91 -7.79 5.81 19.30
CA PHE A 91 -8.91 5.85 20.27
C PHE A 91 -9.32 4.47 20.81
N ILE A 92 -9.11 3.39 20.03
CA ILE A 92 -9.32 2.01 20.49
C ILE A 92 -8.16 1.56 21.37
N ALA A 93 -6.92 1.93 21.04
CA ALA A 93 -5.76 1.64 21.87
C ALA A 93 -5.89 2.27 23.27
N GLU A 94 -6.31 3.55 23.33
CA GLU A 94 -6.55 4.25 24.59
C GLU A 94 -7.64 3.54 25.41
N TRP A 95 -8.79 3.23 24.78
CA TRP A 95 -9.86 2.51 25.43
C TRP A 95 -9.41 1.12 25.94
N ALA A 96 -8.68 0.36 25.13
CA ALA A 96 -8.19 -0.97 25.47
C ALA A 96 -7.20 -0.91 26.64
N SER A 97 -6.29 0.06 26.63
CA SER A 97 -5.34 0.32 27.72
C SER A 97 -6.06 0.57 29.05
N GLU A 98 -7.09 1.41 29.05
CA GLU A 98 -7.91 1.63 30.24
C GLU A 98 -8.69 0.38 30.67
N TYR A 99 -9.30 -0.31 29.71
CA TYR A 99 -10.09 -1.51 29.97
C TYR A 99 -9.25 -2.60 30.65
N LEU A 100 -8.05 -2.86 30.11
CA LEU A 100 -7.14 -3.87 30.63
C LEU A 100 -6.57 -3.49 32.01
N LYS A 101 -6.20 -2.22 32.22
CA LYS A 101 -5.74 -1.74 33.54
C LYS A 101 -6.83 -1.81 34.62
N LYS A 102 -8.10 -1.64 34.25
CA LYS A 102 -9.24 -1.82 35.16
C LYS A 102 -9.44 -3.31 35.48
N ALA A 103 -9.20 -4.20 34.53
CA ALA A 103 -9.29 -5.65 34.73
C ALA A 103 -8.12 -6.21 35.54
N ASP A 104 -6.91 -5.66 35.37
CA ASP A 104 -5.71 -6.01 36.12
C ASP A 104 -4.96 -4.76 36.61
N THR A 105 -5.23 -4.40 37.87
CA THR A 105 -4.59 -3.26 38.54
C THR A 105 -3.10 -3.46 38.82
N ASN A 106 -2.55 -4.68 38.66
CA ASN A 106 -1.13 -4.98 38.82
C ASN A 106 -0.37 -5.01 37.48
N SER A 107 -1.02 -4.64 36.38
CA SER A 107 -0.38 -4.52 35.07
C SER A 107 0.88 -3.64 35.13
N ARG A 108 1.99 -4.18 34.64
CA ARG A 108 3.31 -3.52 34.70
C ARG A 108 3.74 -2.90 33.38
N TRP A 109 3.12 -3.33 32.28
CA TRP A 109 3.37 -2.77 30.96
C TRP A 109 2.97 -1.30 30.90
N LYS A 110 3.61 -0.57 29.98
CA LYS A 110 3.33 0.84 29.71
C LYS A 110 3.02 1.01 28.23
N HIS A 111 2.15 1.96 27.93
CA HIS A 111 1.80 2.34 26.56
C HIS A 111 1.86 3.84 26.42
N GLU A 112 2.54 4.31 25.38
CA GLU A 112 2.59 5.71 25.00
C GLU A 112 2.26 5.86 23.50
N LEU A 113 1.25 6.68 23.20
CA LEU A 113 0.83 7.00 21.84
C LEU A 113 1.45 8.35 21.42
N LEU A 114 2.17 8.37 20.32
CA LEU A 114 2.85 9.52 19.73
C LEU A 114 2.25 9.78 18.35
N THR A 115 1.67 10.96 18.14
CA THR A 115 0.99 11.30 16.89
C THR A 115 1.42 12.66 16.35
N GLY A 116 1.15 12.91 15.07
CA GLY A 116 1.42 14.20 14.42
C GLY A 116 2.76 14.29 13.71
N GLY A 117 3.38 13.15 13.38
CA GLY A 117 4.61 13.07 12.61
C GLY A 117 5.06 11.62 12.40
N GLY A 118 5.99 11.39 11.47
CA GLY A 118 6.63 10.09 11.27
C GLY A 118 7.61 9.75 12.39
N ILE A 119 8.16 8.53 12.34
CA ILE A 119 9.02 7.99 13.41
C ILE A 119 10.23 8.87 13.73
N CYS A 120 10.80 9.56 12.73
CA CYS A 120 11.95 10.46 12.91
C CYS A 120 11.70 11.57 13.94
N ASN A 121 10.46 12.03 14.11
CA ASN A 121 10.11 13.05 15.10
C ASN A 121 10.21 12.55 16.56
N PHE A 122 10.23 11.23 16.75
CA PHE A 122 10.05 10.60 18.06
C PHE A 122 11.22 9.71 18.48
N LEU A 123 12.20 9.44 17.60
CA LEU A 123 13.34 8.57 17.91
C LEU A 123 14.11 9.03 19.15
N ASP A 124 14.38 10.33 19.30
CA ASP A 124 15.04 10.89 20.49
C ASP A 124 14.27 10.61 21.79
N LYS A 125 12.93 10.61 21.71
CA LYS A 125 12.04 10.35 22.86
C LYS A 125 11.95 8.86 23.19
N ILE A 126 11.87 8.01 22.17
CA ILE A 126 11.80 6.55 22.30
C ILE A 126 13.14 6.00 22.81
N GLY A 127 14.23 6.49 22.24
CA GLY A 127 15.61 6.13 22.54
C GLY A 127 15.98 4.69 22.16
N ASN A 128 17.25 4.35 22.38
CA ASN A 128 17.86 3.07 22.00
C ASN A 128 17.25 1.85 22.71
N LYS A 129 17.68 0.65 22.29
CA LYS A 129 17.30 -0.65 22.84
C LYS A 129 15.83 -1.00 22.59
N ILE A 130 15.36 -0.74 21.38
CA ILE A 130 14.10 -1.29 20.89
C ILE A 130 14.37 -2.76 20.56
N ASP A 131 13.69 -3.68 21.24
CA ASP A 131 13.87 -5.12 21.04
C ASP A 131 12.71 -5.76 20.24
N PHE A 132 11.70 -4.97 19.91
CA PHE A 132 10.59 -5.38 19.05
C PHE A 132 10.05 -4.19 18.25
N LEU A 133 10.01 -4.31 16.92
CA LEU A 133 9.51 -3.29 16.00
C LEU A 133 8.37 -3.87 15.16
N ILE A 134 7.26 -3.16 15.06
CA ILE A 134 6.09 -3.51 14.22
C ILE A 134 5.94 -2.42 13.16
N LEU A 135 5.94 -2.81 11.89
CA LEU A 135 5.78 -1.95 10.73
C LEU A 135 4.44 -2.27 10.04
N ASP A 136 3.50 -1.33 10.09
CA ASP A 136 2.13 -1.48 9.56
C ASP A 136 1.59 -0.13 9.08
N THR A 137 2.21 0.46 8.04
CA THR A 137 1.96 1.86 7.65
C THR A 137 1.22 2.03 6.32
N VAL A 138 1.91 2.41 5.25
CA VAL A 138 1.37 2.77 3.93
C VAL A 138 1.56 1.65 2.90
N HIS A 139 2.39 0.67 3.23
CA HIS A 139 2.79 -0.52 2.45
C HIS A 139 3.43 -0.21 1.10
N SER A 140 3.67 1.07 0.81
CA SER A 140 4.07 1.61 -0.47
C SER A 140 5.48 2.19 -0.37
N CYS A 141 6.32 1.93 -1.38
CA CYS A 141 7.66 2.50 -1.37
C CYS A 141 7.59 4.04 -1.41
N PRO A 142 8.36 4.74 -0.56
CA PRO A 142 9.47 4.21 0.25
C PRO A 142 9.19 3.93 1.73
N GLY A 143 7.94 4.05 2.20
CA GLY A 143 7.54 4.15 3.62
C GLY A 143 8.24 3.20 4.59
N GLU A 144 7.85 1.93 4.61
CA GLU A 144 8.37 0.95 5.58
C GLU A 144 9.88 0.70 5.47
N ILE A 145 10.45 0.89 4.27
CA ILE A 145 11.89 0.75 4.08
C ILE A 145 12.61 1.90 4.80
N LEU A 146 12.12 3.14 4.67
CA LEU A 146 12.69 4.28 5.37
C LEU A 146 12.49 4.16 6.88
N ASP A 147 11.30 3.78 7.33
CA ASP A 147 11.00 3.56 8.75
C ASP A 147 11.95 2.54 9.38
N PHE A 148 12.19 1.41 8.70
CA PHE A 148 13.16 0.42 9.14
C PHE A 148 14.58 0.97 9.19
N LEU A 149 15.03 1.64 8.13
CA LEU A 149 16.41 2.16 8.04
C LEU A 149 16.71 3.18 9.15
N VAL A 150 15.78 4.07 9.49
CA VAL A 150 15.99 5.04 10.59
C VAL A 150 15.84 4.42 11.97
N CYS A 151 15.06 3.34 12.11
CA CYS A 151 14.93 2.62 13.38
C CYS A 151 16.12 1.70 13.67
N LEU A 152 16.74 1.12 12.64
CA LEU A 152 17.79 0.10 12.78
C LEU A 152 18.91 0.47 13.78
N PRO A 153 19.45 1.70 13.80
CA PRO A 153 20.47 2.11 14.77
C PRO A 153 20.01 2.11 16.24
N TYR A 154 18.70 2.14 16.48
CA TYR A 154 18.08 2.16 17.80
C TYR A 154 17.66 0.77 18.30
N LEU A 155 17.71 -0.25 17.42
CA LEU A 155 17.36 -1.62 17.75
C LEU A 155 18.45 -2.29 18.60
N THR A 156 18.08 -3.27 19.42
CA THR A 156 19.06 -4.18 20.02
C THR A 156 19.54 -5.20 19.00
N ASP A 157 20.73 -5.78 19.26
CA ASP A 157 21.09 -7.08 18.71
C ASP A 157 19.93 -8.05 19.04
N ASP A 158 19.58 -8.94 18.10
CA ASP A 158 18.48 -9.90 18.23
C ASP A 158 17.05 -9.31 18.28
N ALA A 159 16.87 -8.00 18.06
CA ALA A 159 15.53 -7.41 17.98
C ALA A 159 14.66 -8.09 16.91
N VAL A 160 13.36 -8.21 17.17
CA VAL A 160 12.41 -8.78 16.21
C VAL A 160 11.68 -7.66 15.48
N VAL A 161 11.74 -7.68 14.15
CA VAL A 161 11.00 -6.75 13.29
C VAL A 161 9.86 -7.50 12.62
N VAL A 162 8.62 -7.05 12.83
CA VAL A 162 7.40 -7.59 12.26
C VAL A 162 6.90 -6.66 11.16
N MET A 163 6.48 -7.23 10.04
CA MET A 163 5.84 -6.51 8.94
C MET A 163 4.49 -7.14 8.66
N HIS A 164 3.48 -6.29 8.57
CA HIS A 164 2.15 -6.65 8.13
C HIS A 164 1.98 -6.37 6.62
N ASP A 165 0.92 -6.90 6.01
CA ASP A 165 0.56 -6.66 4.61
C ASP A 165 1.65 -6.99 3.57
N ILE A 166 2.40 -8.07 3.79
CA ILE A 166 3.44 -8.58 2.87
C ILE A 166 2.85 -9.07 1.53
N ALA A 167 1.58 -9.47 1.51
CA ALA A 167 0.90 -9.98 0.32
C ALA A 167 -0.03 -8.94 -0.34
N MET A 168 -0.10 -7.71 0.21
CA MET A 168 -1.12 -6.72 -0.16
C MET A 168 -1.04 -6.30 -1.62
N GLN A 169 0.12 -6.35 -2.28
CA GLN A 169 0.27 -6.11 -3.72
C GLN A 169 -0.57 -7.03 -4.61
N PHE A 170 -1.03 -8.17 -4.11
CA PHE A 170 -1.91 -9.08 -4.85
C PHE A 170 -3.38 -8.64 -4.82
N THR A 171 -3.73 -7.65 -4.00
CA THR A 171 -5.05 -7.02 -3.96
C THR A 171 -5.20 -5.95 -5.06
N SER A 172 -6.20 -5.06 -4.94
CA SER A 172 -6.33 -3.87 -5.79
C SER A 172 -5.19 -2.86 -5.60
N TYR A 173 -4.44 -2.94 -4.49
CA TYR A 173 -3.33 -2.06 -4.17
C TYR A 173 -1.99 -2.59 -4.72
N ARG A 174 -1.85 -2.68 -6.05
CA ARG A 174 -0.67 -3.25 -6.75
C ARG A 174 0.69 -2.65 -6.39
N ASN A 175 0.64 -1.48 -5.77
CA ASN A 175 1.78 -0.67 -5.38
C ASN A 175 2.20 -0.89 -3.92
N ALA A 176 1.45 -1.71 -3.17
CA ALA A 176 1.67 -2.03 -1.78
C ALA A 176 2.65 -3.22 -1.62
N TYR A 177 3.92 -3.02 -1.98
CA TYR A 177 4.95 -4.07 -1.97
C TYR A 177 6.17 -3.73 -1.10
N ALA A 178 6.14 -2.63 -0.32
CA ALA A 178 7.30 -2.18 0.47
C ALA A 178 7.70 -3.19 1.55
N THR A 179 6.71 -3.78 2.22
CA THR A 179 6.88 -4.78 3.28
C THR A 179 7.45 -6.08 2.74
N GLN A 180 6.94 -6.56 1.58
CA GLN A 180 7.54 -7.69 0.88
C GLN A 180 8.99 -7.40 0.48
N LEU A 181 9.24 -6.23 -0.12
CA LEU A 181 10.56 -5.86 -0.59
C LEU A 181 11.57 -5.77 0.57
N LEU A 182 11.17 -5.21 1.71
CA LEU A 182 11.99 -5.18 2.92
C LEU A 182 12.29 -6.60 3.42
N LEU A 183 11.26 -7.45 3.57
CA LEU A 183 11.44 -8.84 4.01
C LEU A 183 12.37 -9.61 3.07
N ASP A 184 12.29 -9.37 1.76
CA ASP A 184 13.08 -10.08 0.76
C ASP A 184 14.54 -9.63 0.73
N THR A 185 14.80 -8.33 0.93
CA THR A 185 16.15 -7.72 0.82
C THR A 185 16.96 -7.73 2.11
N VAL A 186 16.31 -7.77 3.28
CA VAL A 186 17.01 -7.83 4.56
C VAL A 186 17.75 -9.16 4.75
N SER A 187 19.01 -9.07 5.16
CA SER A 187 19.84 -10.23 5.50
C SER A 187 19.67 -10.57 6.99
N ALA A 188 18.70 -11.43 7.28
CA ALA A 188 18.31 -11.79 8.64
C ALA A 188 17.65 -13.16 8.69
N LYS A 189 17.51 -13.73 9.89
CA LYS A 189 16.70 -14.93 10.10
C LYS A 189 15.23 -14.57 9.96
N LYS A 190 14.62 -14.96 8.84
CA LYS A 190 13.18 -14.73 8.57
C LYS A 190 12.34 -15.72 9.38
N ILE A 191 11.26 -15.22 9.99
CA ILE A 191 10.25 -15.96 10.72
C ILE A 191 8.95 -15.79 9.94
N VAL A 192 8.60 -16.84 9.20
CA VAL A 192 7.44 -16.85 8.32
C VAL A 192 6.69 -18.15 8.55
N LEU A 193 5.39 -18.04 8.81
CA LEU A 193 4.49 -19.17 8.90
C LEU A 193 3.46 -19.06 7.78
N ARG A 194 3.06 -20.19 7.21
CA ARG A 194 2.00 -20.22 6.19
C ARG A 194 0.64 -20.26 6.86
N ASP A 195 -0.27 -19.41 6.41
CA ASP A 195 -1.69 -19.52 6.70
C ASP A 195 -2.36 -20.26 5.54
N GLU A 196 -2.65 -21.55 5.72
CA GLU A 196 -3.27 -22.37 4.66
C GLU A 196 -4.68 -21.89 4.28
N ASN A 197 -5.29 -21.01 5.08
CA ASN A 197 -6.61 -20.45 4.85
C ASN A 197 -6.58 -19.00 4.38
N ASP A 198 -5.39 -18.44 4.07
CA ASP A 198 -5.30 -17.08 3.54
C ASP A 198 -5.83 -16.95 2.11
N GLU A 199 -6.18 -15.72 1.74
CA GLU A 199 -6.63 -15.35 0.40
C GLU A 199 -5.50 -15.29 -0.64
N TYR A 200 -4.25 -15.52 -0.22
CA TYR A 200 -3.02 -15.38 -1.00
C TYR A 200 -2.41 -16.72 -1.39
N HIS A 201 -3.22 -17.79 -1.40
CA HIS A 201 -2.81 -19.15 -1.77
C HIS A 201 -1.68 -19.72 -0.88
N GLY A 202 -1.72 -19.39 0.42
CA GLY A 202 -0.75 -19.82 1.42
C GLY A 202 0.53 -18.98 1.44
N TYR A 203 0.51 -17.80 0.80
CA TYR A 203 1.59 -16.83 0.87
C TYR A 203 1.37 -15.87 2.05
N PRO A 204 2.33 -15.76 2.98
CA PRO A 204 2.16 -15.04 4.24
C PRO A 204 1.83 -13.56 4.04
N ASN A 205 0.75 -13.08 4.66
CA ASN A 205 0.45 -11.65 4.74
C ASN A 205 1.01 -10.98 6.02
N ILE A 206 1.69 -11.73 6.89
CA ILE A 206 2.46 -11.21 8.01
C ILE A 206 3.73 -12.04 8.18
N GLY A 207 4.82 -11.39 8.59
CA GLY A 207 6.10 -12.04 8.74
C GLY A 207 7.02 -11.21 9.62
N ALA A 208 8.11 -11.82 10.07
CA ALA A 208 9.10 -11.14 10.88
C ALA A 208 10.51 -11.55 10.47
N PHE A 209 11.50 -10.80 10.95
CA PHE A 209 12.89 -11.21 10.95
C PHE A 209 13.59 -10.76 12.22
N GLN A 210 14.65 -11.48 12.58
CA GLN A 210 15.46 -11.17 13.75
C GLN A 210 16.77 -10.49 13.32
N ILE A 211 17.06 -9.32 13.89
CA ILE A 211 18.29 -8.56 13.64
C ILE A 211 19.51 -9.39 14.03
N CYS A 212 20.53 -9.41 13.16
CA CYS A 212 21.81 -10.04 13.42
C CYS A 212 22.95 -9.28 12.75
N ASP A 213 24.20 -9.71 12.96
CA ASP A 213 25.40 -9.10 12.35
C ASP A 213 25.29 -8.96 10.83
N ASP A 214 24.69 -9.96 10.16
CA ASP A 214 24.50 -9.93 8.70
C ASP A 214 23.51 -8.84 8.28
N THR A 215 22.58 -8.44 9.14
CA THR A 215 21.64 -7.33 8.85
C THR A 215 22.39 -6.02 8.67
N PHE A 216 23.33 -5.73 9.57
CA PHE A 216 24.18 -4.54 9.47
C PHE A 216 25.20 -4.67 8.34
N ARG A 217 25.81 -5.85 8.20
CA ARG A 217 26.85 -6.10 7.19
C ARG A 217 26.36 -5.92 5.75
N TYR A 218 25.10 -6.29 5.49
CA TYR A 218 24.50 -6.25 4.16
C TYR A 218 23.32 -5.27 4.08
N ILE A 219 23.35 -4.21 4.89
CA ILE A 219 22.31 -3.18 4.90
C ILE A 219 22.22 -2.42 3.57
N ASP A 220 23.29 -2.45 2.77
CA ASP A 220 23.35 -1.90 1.42
C ASP A 220 22.30 -2.53 0.48
N ASN A 221 21.89 -3.78 0.72
CA ASN A 221 20.77 -4.39 -0.02
C ASN A 221 19.44 -3.65 0.21
N VAL A 222 19.19 -3.20 1.44
CA VAL A 222 17.98 -2.46 1.81
C VAL A 222 18.05 -1.01 1.29
N PHE A 223 19.22 -0.37 1.35
CA PHE A 223 19.43 0.92 0.68
C PHE A 223 19.23 0.82 -0.83
N SER A 224 19.76 -0.24 -1.46
CA SER A 224 19.57 -0.48 -2.89
C SER A 224 18.09 -0.69 -3.25
N ALA A 225 17.29 -1.25 -2.34
CA ALA A 225 15.85 -1.43 -2.54
C ALA A 225 15.10 -0.10 -2.72
N LEU A 226 15.61 1.01 -2.17
CA LEU A 226 15.05 2.35 -2.39
C LEU A 226 15.12 2.80 -3.86
N ASN A 227 15.95 2.17 -4.71
CA ASN A 227 16.03 2.52 -6.13
C ASN A 227 14.93 1.88 -7.00
N ILE A 228 13.96 1.19 -6.40
CA ILE A 228 12.69 0.88 -7.07
C ILE A 228 11.81 2.13 -7.18
N SER A 229 10.80 2.10 -8.07
CA SER A 229 9.84 3.19 -8.23
C SER A 229 9.06 3.48 -6.94
N TRP A 230 9.06 4.73 -6.50
CA TRP A 230 8.27 5.19 -5.37
C TRP A 230 6.86 5.56 -5.81
N ASN A 231 5.89 5.40 -4.89
CA ASN A 231 4.51 5.79 -5.14
C ASN A 231 4.24 7.24 -4.72
N TYR A 232 5.08 7.80 -3.86
CA TYR A 232 4.99 9.15 -3.34
C TYR A 232 6.35 9.63 -2.85
N ILE A 233 6.49 10.95 -2.68
CA ILE A 233 7.61 11.55 -1.95
C ILE A 233 7.15 11.83 -0.51
N PRO A 234 7.80 11.28 0.53
CA PRO A 234 7.45 11.58 1.91
C PRO A 234 7.51 13.09 2.18
N SER A 235 6.49 13.65 2.84
CA SER A 235 6.47 15.06 3.25
C SER A 235 7.62 15.41 4.20
N GLU A 236 8.05 14.45 5.00
CA GLU A 236 9.13 14.57 5.98
C GLU A 236 10.44 13.96 5.48
N LEU A 237 10.65 13.86 4.17
CA LEU A 237 11.85 13.23 3.57
C LEU A 237 13.17 13.79 4.14
N GLU A 238 13.22 15.10 4.43
CA GLU A 238 14.40 15.73 5.03
C GLU A 238 14.69 15.23 6.45
N LEU A 239 13.67 14.87 7.24
CA LEU A 239 13.89 14.26 8.56
C LEU A 239 14.50 12.85 8.44
N TYR A 240 14.05 12.07 7.46
CA TYR A 240 14.65 10.77 7.16
C TYR A 240 16.10 10.94 6.69
N ARG A 241 16.35 11.86 5.76
CA ARG A 241 17.70 12.20 5.27
C ARG A 241 18.63 12.57 6.43
N ASP A 242 18.18 13.46 7.31
CA ASP A 242 18.94 13.89 8.48
C ASP A 242 19.26 12.71 9.40
N GLU A 243 18.27 11.87 9.70
CA GLU A 243 18.48 10.72 10.59
C GLU A 243 19.39 9.65 9.98
N LEU A 244 19.24 9.36 8.69
CA LEU A 244 20.12 8.44 7.99
C LEU A 244 21.56 8.96 7.97
N SER A 245 21.76 10.26 7.70
CA SER A 245 23.10 10.87 7.63
C SER A 245 23.89 10.80 8.94
N LYS A 246 23.20 10.70 10.10
CA LYS A 246 23.85 10.54 11.41
C LYS A 246 24.39 9.13 11.64
N ASN A 247 23.81 8.14 10.97
CA ASN A 247 23.96 6.73 11.34
C ASN A 247 24.62 5.86 10.24
N TYR A 248 24.65 6.34 8.99
CA TYR A 248 25.17 5.59 7.84
C TYR A 248 26.31 6.33 7.15
N ASP A 249 27.17 5.58 6.47
CA ASP A 249 28.31 6.15 5.76
C ASP A 249 27.90 6.88 4.47
N GLU A 250 28.85 7.66 3.93
CA GLU A 250 28.65 8.46 2.72
C GLU A 250 28.24 7.60 1.51
N LYS A 251 28.72 6.35 1.43
CA LYS A 251 28.40 5.45 0.32
C LYS A 251 26.93 5.02 0.34
N LEU A 252 26.37 4.72 1.53
CA LEU A 252 24.95 4.40 1.66
C LEU A 252 24.08 5.64 1.43
N MET A 253 24.54 6.80 1.91
CA MET A 253 23.86 8.06 1.64
C MET A 253 23.81 8.39 0.15
N ASP A 254 24.88 8.15 -0.61
CA ASP A 254 24.88 8.33 -2.08
C ASP A 254 23.80 7.47 -2.77
N ILE A 255 23.57 6.23 -2.29
CA ILE A 255 22.52 5.35 -2.82
C ILE A 255 21.13 5.91 -2.52
N PHE A 256 20.93 6.42 -1.30
CA PHE A 256 19.69 7.10 -0.91
C PHE A 256 19.45 8.36 -1.75
N GLU A 257 20.47 9.19 -2.00
CA GLU A 257 20.34 10.38 -2.85
C GLU A 257 19.96 10.04 -4.29
N CYS A 258 20.60 9.03 -4.87
CA CYS A 258 20.23 8.53 -6.19
C CYS A 258 18.77 8.09 -6.22
N ALA A 259 18.30 7.37 -5.19
CA ALA A 259 16.91 6.96 -5.08
C ALA A 259 15.96 8.17 -5.04
N VAL A 260 16.25 9.19 -4.22
CA VAL A 260 15.44 10.41 -4.10
C VAL A 260 15.34 11.15 -5.43
N ILE A 261 16.47 11.39 -6.10
CA ILE A 261 16.53 12.13 -7.36
C ILE A 261 15.74 11.39 -8.44
N ASN A 262 16.05 10.11 -8.67
CA ASN A 262 15.43 9.32 -9.72
C ASN A 262 13.92 9.17 -9.51
N ASN A 263 13.47 8.96 -8.27
CA ASN A 263 12.05 8.80 -7.97
C ASN A 263 11.28 10.11 -8.05
N THR A 264 11.88 11.22 -7.62
CA THR A 264 11.27 12.55 -7.76
C THR A 264 11.06 12.88 -9.24
N GLU A 265 12.08 12.67 -10.08
CA GLU A 265 11.95 12.88 -11.51
C GLU A 265 10.93 11.94 -12.18
N SER A 266 10.94 10.66 -11.80
CA SER A 266 10.04 9.65 -12.34
C SER A 266 8.57 9.95 -12.00
N LEU A 267 8.29 10.32 -10.75
CA LEU A 267 6.96 10.70 -10.30
C LEU A 267 6.45 11.95 -11.01
N ASN A 268 7.28 12.98 -11.18
CA ASN A 268 6.90 14.18 -11.93
C ASN A 268 6.51 13.82 -13.37
N LYS A 269 7.33 13.01 -14.06
CA LYS A 269 7.03 12.53 -15.43
C LYS A 269 5.73 11.71 -15.48
N TYR A 270 5.44 10.92 -14.43
CA TYR A 270 4.22 10.12 -14.35
C TYR A 270 2.97 10.98 -14.15
N VAL A 271 3.03 11.98 -13.26
CA VAL A 271 1.94 12.95 -13.03
C VAL A 271 1.66 13.75 -14.30
N ASP A 272 2.70 14.32 -14.93
CA ASP A 272 2.56 15.05 -16.19
C ASP A 272 1.89 14.21 -17.28
N LYS A 273 2.28 12.93 -17.39
CA LYS A 273 1.66 12.01 -18.34
C LYS A 273 0.18 11.78 -18.04
N LYS A 274 -0.19 11.54 -16.78
CA LYS A 274 -1.58 11.33 -16.37
C LYS A 274 -2.46 12.55 -16.60
N ASP A 275 -1.95 13.74 -16.28
CA ASP A 275 -2.68 14.99 -16.49
C ASP A 275 -2.93 15.22 -17.98
N ASN A 276 -1.92 14.97 -18.83
CA ASN A 276 -2.08 15.03 -20.27
C ASN A 276 -3.12 14.01 -20.78
N GLU A 277 -3.08 12.76 -20.31
CA GLU A 277 -4.07 11.74 -20.66
C GLU A 277 -5.50 12.17 -20.26
N LEU A 278 -5.68 12.74 -19.07
CA LEU A 278 -6.97 13.27 -18.62
C LEU A 278 -7.45 14.44 -19.46
N ILE A 279 -6.56 15.37 -19.82
CA ILE A 279 -6.87 16.51 -20.70
C ILE A 279 -7.32 16.01 -22.07
N GLU A 280 -6.63 15.03 -22.66
CA GLU A 280 -7.00 14.47 -23.96
C GLU A 280 -8.34 13.74 -23.90
N ILE A 281 -8.62 12.98 -22.83
CA ILE A 281 -9.94 12.37 -22.62
C ILE A 281 -11.03 13.44 -22.49
N ALA A 282 -10.79 14.51 -21.73
CA ALA A 282 -11.76 15.59 -21.56
C ALA A 282 -12.05 16.32 -22.88
N LYS A 283 -11.01 16.58 -23.69
CA LYS A 283 -11.17 17.15 -25.04
C LYS A 283 -11.99 16.23 -25.95
N LEU A 284 -11.70 14.93 -25.93
CA LEU A 284 -12.45 13.94 -26.70
C LEU A 284 -13.93 13.96 -26.30
N VAL A 285 -14.24 13.86 -25.00
CA VAL A 285 -15.61 13.88 -24.48
C VAL A 285 -16.34 15.14 -24.91
N HIS A 286 -15.69 16.32 -24.82
CA HIS A 286 -16.29 17.58 -25.26
C HIS A 286 -16.59 17.58 -26.77
N LEU A 287 -15.68 17.05 -27.60
CA LEU A 287 -15.81 17.01 -29.05
C LEU A 287 -16.96 16.09 -29.52
N ILE A 288 -17.24 15.02 -28.76
CA ILE A 288 -18.21 13.99 -29.15
C ILE A 288 -19.54 14.06 -28.37
N ALA A 289 -19.66 14.99 -27.42
CA ALA A 289 -20.86 15.16 -26.60
C ALA A 289 -22.11 15.42 -27.47
N GLY A 290 -23.18 14.69 -27.18
CA GLY A 290 -24.45 14.81 -27.91
C GLY A 290 -24.46 14.18 -29.31
N ARG A 291 -23.39 13.50 -29.71
CA ARG A 291 -23.29 12.76 -30.98
C ARG A 291 -23.46 11.27 -30.76
N ASN A 292 -23.76 10.54 -31.84
CA ASN A 292 -23.84 9.09 -31.84
C ASN A 292 -22.47 8.49 -32.12
N ILE A 293 -21.95 7.67 -31.21
CA ILE A 293 -20.57 7.21 -31.28
C ILE A 293 -20.48 5.74 -31.62
N TYR A 294 -19.63 5.43 -32.60
CA TYR A 294 -19.12 4.08 -32.82
C TYR A 294 -17.65 4.01 -32.41
N ILE A 295 -17.24 2.92 -31.77
CA ILE A 295 -15.84 2.71 -31.41
C ILE A 295 -15.23 1.74 -32.41
N TYR A 296 -14.23 2.17 -33.18
CA TYR A 296 -13.48 1.25 -34.03
C TYR A 296 -12.50 0.43 -33.19
N GLY A 297 -12.73 -0.87 -33.10
CA GLY A 297 -11.96 -1.84 -32.33
C GLY A 297 -12.76 -2.42 -31.16
N ASN A 298 -12.84 -3.76 -31.09
CA ASN A 298 -13.42 -4.49 -29.96
C ASN A 298 -12.34 -5.20 -29.08
N GLY A 299 -11.09 -4.74 -29.18
CA GLY A 299 -9.99 -5.21 -28.33
C GLY A 299 -9.93 -4.50 -26.98
N ASN A 300 -8.87 -4.74 -26.21
CA ASN A 300 -8.70 -4.14 -24.87
C ASN A 300 -8.77 -2.61 -24.86
N VAL A 301 -8.22 -1.95 -25.89
CA VAL A 301 -8.23 -0.48 -26.00
C VAL A 301 -9.66 0.03 -26.23
N GLY A 302 -10.36 -0.51 -27.22
CA GLY A 302 -11.74 -0.13 -27.53
C GLY A 302 -12.71 -0.41 -26.38
N LYS A 303 -12.57 -1.55 -25.69
CA LYS A 303 -13.38 -1.88 -24.50
C LYS A 303 -13.11 -0.92 -23.33
N ARG A 304 -11.85 -0.54 -23.10
CA ARG A 304 -11.51 0.49 -22.09
C ARG A 304 -12.11 1.84 -22.46
N LEU A 305 -11.99 2.24 -23.71
CA LEU A 305 -12.56 3.50 -24.20
C LEU A 305 -14.08 3.51 -24.05
N HIS A 306 -14.75 2.40 -24.35
CA HIS A 306 -16.19 2.24 -24.14
C HIS A 306 -16.57 2.59 -22.70
N VAL A 307 -15.93 1.95 -21.72
CA VAL A 307 -16.23 2.18 -20.28
C VAL A 307 -15.99 3.63 -19.89
N ILE A 308 -14.93 4.27 -20.40
CA ILE A 308 -14.63 5.68 -20.12
C ILE A 308 -15.73 6.60 -20.68
N LEU A 309 -16.08 6.42 -21.95
CA LEU A 309 -17.08 7.24 -22.63
C LEU A 309 -18.49 7.04 -22.07
N GLU A 310 -18.86 5.79 -21.76
CA GLU A 310 -20.13 5.46 -21.11
C GLU A 310 -20.26 6.15 -19.74
N LYS A 311 -19.21 6.09 -18.91
CA LYS A 311 -19.17 6.82 -17.63
C LYS A 311 -19.22 8.33 -17.78
N ALA A 312 -18.76 8.86 -18.91
CA ALA A 312 -18.88 10.27 -19.26
C ALA A 312 -20.26 10.65 -19.83
N GLY A 313 -21.20 9.69 -19.93
CA GLY A 313 -22.56 9.92 -20.44
C GLY A 313 -22.65 10.01 -21.96
N ILE A 314 -21.65 9.51 -22.69
CA ILE A 314 -21.64 9.50 -24.14
C ILE A 314 -22.47 8.33 -24.67
N ASN A 315 -23.30 8.58 -25.69
CA ASN A 315 -24.11 7.58 -26.34
C ASN A 315 -23.28 6.74 -27.34
N ILE A 316 -23.01 5.48 -26.99
CA ILE A 316 -22.23 4.56 -27.82
C ILE A 316 -23.20 3.57 -28.49
N LEU A 317 -23.22 3.56 -29.83
CA LEU A 317 -24.10 2.70 -30.61
C LEU A 317 -23.52 1.31 -30.88
N GLY A 318 -22.19 1.15 -30.84
CA GLY A 318 -21.55 -0.15 -31.02
C GLY A 318 -20.07 -0.07 -31.32
N HIS A 319 -19.46 -1.24 -31.51
CA HIS A 319 -18.08 -1.41 -31.92
C HIS A 319 -18.00 -1.78 -33.40
N ILE A 320 -17.08 -1.14 -34.13
CA ILE A 320 -16.77 -1.48 -35.53
C ILE A 320 -15.49 -2.32 -35.55
N VAL A 321 -15.48 -3.41 -36.31
CA VAL A 321 -14.29 -4.27 -36.52
C VAL A 321 -14.02 -4.49 -38.00
N SER A 322 -12.77 -4.78 -38.38
CA SER A 322 -12.44 -5.09 -39.78
C SER A 322 -13.04 -6.41 -40.24
N THR A 323 -13.18 -7.38 -39.33
CA THR A 323 -13.73 -8.72 -39.58
C THR A 323 -14.45 -9.23 -38.33
N ILE A 324 -15.62 -9.86 -38.50
CA ILE A 324 -16.35 -10.48 -37.40
C ILE A 324 -15.84 -11.92 -37.22
N GLU A 325 -15.20 -12.20 -36.10
CA GLU A 325 -14.80 -13.57 -35.71
C GLU A 325 -15.87 -14.26 -34.85
N ASN A 326 -16.58 -13.49 -34.01
CA ASN A 326 -17.70 -13.96 -33.17
C ASN A 326 -18.83 -12.93 -33.22
N SER A 327 -20.07 -13.37 -33.45
CA SER A 327 -21.23 -12.47 -33.50
C SER A 327 -21.67 -12.04 -32.10
N GLU A 328 -21.46 -10.77 -31.77
CA GLU A 328 -22.05 -10.09 -30.61
C GLU A 328 -22.97 -8.98 -31.14
N ASP A 329 -24.14 -8.78 -30.51
CA ASP A 329 -25.18 -7.86 -31.02
C ASP A 329 -24.71 -6.39 -31.16
N SER A 330 -23.65 -6.00 -30.44
CA SER A 330 -23.07 -4.65 -30.46
C SER A 330 -21.80 -4.51 -31.31
N VAL A 331 -21.44 -5.54 -32.09
CA VAL A 331 -20.22 -5.56 -32.93
C VAL A 331 -20.60 -5.64 -34.40
N ILE A 332 -20.15 -4.67 -35.18
CA ILE A 332 -20.51 -4.47 -36.58
C ILE A 332 -19.25 -4.56 -37.43
N CYS A 333 -19.32 -5.27 -38.56
CA CYS A 333 -18.23 -5.26 -39.53
C CYS A 333 -18.16 -3.88 -40.19
N ILE A 334 -16.95 -3.38 -40.46
CA ILE A 334 -16.74 -2.12 -41.18
C ILE A 334 -17.41 -2.13 -42.56
N ASP A 335 -17.57 -3.30 -43.19
CA ASP A 335 -18.21 -3.41 -44.50
C ASP A 335 -19.75 -3.38 -44.42
N ASP A 336 -20.31 -3.57 -43.23
CA ASP A 336 -21.77 -3.60 -42.98
C ASP A 336 -22.28 -2.34 -42.27
N VAL A 337 -21.37 -1.45 -41.83
CA VAL A 337 -21.75 -0.25 -41.08
C VAL A 337 -22.32 0.83 -41.99
N ILE A 338 -23.47 1.39 -41.60
CA ILE A 338 -24.10 2.54 -42.28
C ILE A 338 -24.08 3.71 -41.30
N LEU A 339 -23.27 4.72 -41.60
CA LEU A 339 -23.11 5.91 -40.75
C LEU A 339 -23.97 7.07 -41.28
N ASN A 340 -24.69 7.72 -40.37
CA ASN A 340 -25.38 8.98 -40.64
C ASN A 340 -24.42 10.17 -40.47
N LYS A 341 -24.85 11.34 -40.92
CA LYS A 341 -24.05 12.58 -40.84
C LYS A 341 -23.69 12.98 -39.40
N ASP A 342 -24.49 12.58 -38.42
CA ASP A 342 -24.30 12.91 -37.01
C ASP A 342 -23.50 11.83 -36.25
N ASP A 343 -23.20 10.71 -36.91
CA ASP A 343 -22.45 9.60 -36.32
C ASP A 343 -20.94 9.86 -36.42
N VAL A 344 -20.19 9.47 -35.38
CA VAL A 344 -18.73 9.62 -35.32
C VAL A 344 -18.08 8.29 -35.02
N VAL A 345 -17.00 7.99 -35.72
CA VAL A 345 -16.15 6.85 -35.40
C VAL A 345 -14.97 7.31 -34.55
N VAL A 346 -14.84 6.78 -33.33
CA VAL A 346 -13.66 6.98 -32.49
C VAL A 346 -12.76 5.75 -32.57
N VAL A 347 -11.51 5.95 -32.96
CA VAL A 347 -10.55 4.86 -33.20
C VAL A 347 -9.97 4.36 -31.87
N GLY A 348 -10.45 3.21 -31.39
CA GLY A 348 -10.07 2.55 -30.14
C GLY A 348 -9.14 1.35 -30.34
N VAL A 349 -8.04 1.52 -31.10
CA VAL A 349 -7.04 0.46 -31.34
C VAL A 349 -5.67 0.82 -30.79
N GLY A 350 -4.76 -0.16 -30.69
CA GLY A 350 -3.38 0.08 -30.31
C GLY A 350 -2.69 1.10 -31.25
N SER A 351 -1.77 1.91 -30.71
CA SER A 351 -1.13 3.01 -31.45
C SER A 351 -0.44 2.57 -32.74
N ASN A 352 0.08 1.35 -32.78
CA ASN A 352 0.70 0.73 -33.96
C ASN A 352 -0.30 0.42 -35.09
N LEU A 353 -1.59 0.25 -34.77
CA LEU A 353 -2.64 -0.06 -35.75
C LEU A 353 -3.38 1.17 -36.26
N LYS A 354 -3.30 2.30 -35.56
CA LYS A 354 -4.03 3.53 -35.93
C LYS A 354 -3.80 3.96 -37.38
N PRO A 355 -2.55 4.05 -37.91
CA PRO A 355 -2.35 4.52 -39.28
C PRO A 355 -3.03 3.62 -40.32
N ILE A 356 -3.03 2.30 -40.07
CA ILE A 356 -3.65 1.31 -40.95
C ILE A 356 -5.17 1.47 -40.93
N ILE A 357 -5.75 1.63 -39.73
CA ILE A 357 -7.20 1.82 -39.58
C ILE A 357 -7.66 3.14 -40.18
N GLU A 358 -6.93 4.22 -39.98
CA GLU A 358 -7.25 5.53 -40.57
C GLU A 358 -7.23 5.47 -42.11
N GLU A 359 -6.27 4.77 -42.69
CA GLU A 359 -6.24 4.54 -44.14
C GLU A 359 -7.46 3.73 -44.61
N GLN A 360 -7.85 2.68 -43.86
CA GLN A 360 -9.02 1.88 -44.17
C GLN A 360 -10.34 2.66 -44.09
N LEU A 361 -10.48 3.55 -43.10
CA LEU A 361 -11.64 4.44 -42.96
C LEU A 361 -11.72 5.40 -44.15
N LYS A 362 -10.59 6.01 -44.54
CA LYS A 362 -10.50 6.90 -45.72
C LYS A 362 -10.87 6.19 -47.02
N ILE A 363 -10.33 5.00 -47.26
CA ILE A 363 -10.63 4.20 -48.47
C ILE A 363 -12.14 3.93 -48.59
N ARG A 364 -12.84 3.78 -47.46
CA ARG A 364 -14.28 3.52 -47.39
C ARG A 364 -15.14 4.80 -47.33
N GLY A 365 -14.54 5.98 -47.44
CA GLY A 365 -15.24 7.25 -47.43
C GLY A 365 -15.82 7.64 -46.06
N ILE A 366 -15.31 7.05 -44.98
CA ILE A 366 -15.65 7.47 -43.61
C ILE A 366 -14.75 8.64 -43.25
N GLU A 367 -15.26 9.86 -43.45
CA GLU A 367 -14.50 11.10 -43.24
C GLU A 367 -14.63 11.63 -41.79
N GLU A 368 -15.74 11.32 -41.11
CA GLU A 368 -16.00 11.81 -39.76
C GLU A 368 -15.51 10.81 -38.70
N TYR A 369 -14.20 10.86 -38.41
CA TYR A 369 -13.58 10.03 -37.38
C TYR A 369 -12.58 10.80 -36.50
N ILE A 370 -12.37 10.31 -35.28
CA ILE A 370 -11.40 10.84 -34.32
C ILE A 370 -10.43 9.74 -33.94
N SER A 371 -9.13 10.03 -34.02
CA SER A 371 -8.05 9.14 -33.59
C SER A 371 -7.37 9.72 -32.36
N ILE A 372 -7.36 8.95 -31.27
CA ILE A 372 -6.82 9.32 -29.95
C ILE A 372 -5.66 8.42 -29.60
#